data_AF-J6EZN0-F1
#
_entry.id   AF-J6EZN0-F1
#
_cell.length_a   1.000
_cell.length_b   1.000
_cell.length_c   1.000
_cell.angle_alpha   90.00
_cell.angle_beta   90.00
_cell.angle_gamma   90.00
#
_symmetry.space_group_name_H-M   'P 1'
#
loop_
_entity.id
_entity.type
_entity.pdbx_description
1 polymer ?
#
loop_
_entity_poly.entity_id
_entity_poly.type
_entity_poly.pdbx_seq_one_letter_code
_entity_poly.pdbx_strand_id
1 'polypeptide(L)'
;MIPTSVTRGASRLPLTTKRGNKDFYKGTRQAVTPGAGPRTGAPGKHVIRGKAKYRLLDSRVRVFVGPGIEAIESSSYQPTSSSLSLRLLRTPSSLGARQANPQLKPYVSSKATVPEQTLPPFGPWPKTSSGVAPQQRDFKHFSKAYNALSPDERNALIMQARREWYAALTSTAVEKGQQEAHTQEVEGQAKQ
;
A
#
# COMPACT_ATOMS: atom_id res chain seq x y z
N MET A 1 27.17 19.37 -35.87
CA MET A 1 27.86 19.47 -34.55
C MET A 1 28.39 18.11 -34.17
N ILE A 2 29.71 17.94 -34.18
CA ILE A 2 30.38 16.71 -33.76
C ILE A 2 30.32 16.67 -32.22
N PRO A 3 29.82 15.59 -31.59
CA PRO A 3 29.75 15.52 -30.14
C PRO A 3 31.15 15.54 -29.53
N THR A 4 31.32 16.33 -28.47
CA THR A 4 32.51 16.29 -27.61
C THR A 4 32.73 14.88 -27.08
N SER A 5 33.97 14.46 -26.84
CA SER A 5 34.32 13.10 -26.41
C SER A 5 33.46 12.55 -25.25
N VAL A 6 33.06 13.42 -24.32
CA VAL A 6 32.21 13.09 -23.15
C VAL A 6 30.76 12.73 -23.52
N THR A 7 30.24 13.24 -24.64
CA THR A 7 28.87 12.98 -25.11
C THR A 7 28.83 11.92 -26.23
N ARG A 8 29.97 11.36 -26.60
CA ARG A 8 30.08 10.30 -27.62
C ARG A 8 29.55 8.99 -27.05
N GLY A 9 28.36 8.58 -27.49
CA GLY A 9 27.67 7.36 -27.01
C GLY A 9 26.47 7.61 -26.10
N ALA A 10 26.26 8.85 -25.65
CA ALA A 10 25.06 9.22 -24.92
C ALA A 10 23.84 9.32 -25.85
N SER A 11 22.68 8.87 -25.39
CA SER A 11 21.42 8.98 -26.15
C SER A 11 21.04 10.45 -26.38
N ARG A 12 20.56 10.77 -27.59
CA ARG A 12 20.06 12.11 -27.95
C ARG A 12 18.58 12.33 -27.59
N LEU A 13 17.93 11.32 -27.01
CA LEU A 13 16.56 11.43 -26.52
C LEU A 13 16.50 12.41 -25.34
N PRO A 14 15.34 13.06 -25.08
CA PRO A 14 15.21 14.00 -23.99
C PRO A 14 15.53 13.33 -22.65
N LEU A 15 16.36 14.01 -21.84
CA LEU A 15 16.77 13.52 -20.54
C LEU A 15 15.56 13.50 -19.59
N THR A 16 15.26 12.32 -19.06
CA THR A 16 14.20 12.10 -18.07
C THR A 16 14.81 11.92 -16.68
N THR A 17 14.01 12.09 -15.63
CA THR A 17 14.45 11.88 -14.24
C THR A 17 14.96 10.47 -13.96
N LYS A 18 14.61 9.50 -14.80
CA LYS A 18 15.09 8.10 -14.71
C LYS A 18 16.45 7.89 -15.35
N ARG A 19 16.92 8.84 -16.15
CA ARG A 19 18.20 8.79 -16.87
C ARG A 19 19.25 9.75 -16.28
N GLY A 20 18.83 10.72 -15.47
CA GLY A 20 19.74 11.63 -14.76
C GLY A 20 20.23 11.06 -13.43
N ASN A 21 21.41 11.50 -13.00
CA ASN A 21 21.99 11.16 -11.70
C ASN A 21 21.51 12.10 -10.58
N LYS A 22 22.15 12.03 -9.41
CA LYS A 22 21.96 12.95 -8.29
C LYS A 22 21.90 14.39 -8.78
N ASP A 23 20.98 15.17 -8.22
CA ASP A 23 20.74 16.59 -8.53
C ASP A 23 20.00 16.88 -9.86
N PHE A 24 19.69 15.86 -10.68
CA PHE A 24 18.76 16.03 -11.80
C PHE A 24 17.30 15.79 -11.36
N TYR A 25 16.65 16.84 -10.90
CA TYR A 25 15.22 16.81 -10.56
C TYR A 25 14.38 17.56 -11.61
N LYS A 26 13.36 16.89 -12.15
CA LYS A 26 12.38 17.48 -13.07
C LYS A 26 10.97 17.03 -12.68
N GLY A 27 10.11 18.00 -12.40
CA GLY A 27 8.72 17.74 -12.03
C GLY A 27 7.85 17.35 -13.24
N THR A 28 6.76 16.62 -12.98
CA THR A 28 5.78 16.16 -13.98
C THR A 28 4.63 17.14 -14.21
N ARG A 29 4.82 18.43 -13.86
CA ARG A 29 3.78 19.47 -14.00
C ARG A 29 2.45 19.16 -13.26
N GLN A 30 2.48 18.42 -12.15
CA GLN A 30 1.28 18.12 -11.33
C GLN A 30 0.51 19.36 -10.88
N ALA A 31 1.20 20.49 -10.75
CA ALA A 31 0.62 21.79 -10.40
C ALA A 31 -0.11 22.51 -11.55
N VAL A 32 -0.14 21.93 -12.76
CA VAL A 32 -0.83 22.48 -13.93
C VAL A 32 -2.27 21.94 -13.94
N THR A 33 -3.25 22.82 -14.11
CA THR A 33 -4.65 22.42 -14.22
C THR A 33 -4.94 22.09 -15.68
N PRO A 34 -5.71 21.02 -15.99
CA PRO A 34 -6.16 20.79 -17.36
C PRO A 34 -7.03 21.97 -17.82
N GLY A 35 -6.71 22.54 -18.99
CA GLY A 35 -7.49 23.62 -19.63
C GLY A 35 -7.23 25.04 -19.13
N ALA A 36 -6.96 25.23 -17.83
CA ALA A 36 -6.58 26.53 -17.29
C ALA A 36 -5.05 26.62 -17.19
N GLY A 37 -4.46 27.70 -17.73
CA GLY A 37 -3.01 27.95 -17.72
C GLY A 37 -2.32 27.83 -16.35
N PRO A 38 -1.01 28.10 -16.27
CA PRO A 38 -0.20 27.68 -15.14
C PRO A 38 -0.51 28.51 -13.88
N ARG A 39 -1.35 28.04 -12.94
CA ARG A 39 -1.45 28.73 -11.63
C ARG A 39 -2.13 28.10 -10.40
N THR A 40 -2.24 26.77 -10.23
CA THR A 40 -2.45 26.28 -8.83
C THR A 40 -1.15 26.35 -8.01
N GLY A 41 0.01 26.23 -8.68
CA GLY A 41 1.30 26.15 -7.99
C GLY A 41 1.46 24.85 -7.20
N ALA A 42 2.60 24.69 -6.52
CA ALA A 42 2.80 23.52 -5.66
C ALA A 42 1.82 23.54 -4.46
N PRO A 43 1.27 22.38 -4.04
CA PRO A 43 0.27 22.31 -2.97
C PRO A 43 0.85 22.63 -1.58
N GLY A 44 2.16 22.86 -1.48
CA GLY A 44 2.84 23.12 -0.23
C GLY A 44 4.17 23.84 -0.41
N LYS A 45 4.90 23.97 0.70
CA LYS A 45 6.23 24.58 0.74
C LYS A 45 7.23 23.72 1.50
N HIS A 46 8.47 23.72 1.02
CA HIS A 46 9.57 23.11 1.76
C HIS A 46 9.92 24.00 2.96
N VAL A 47 10.10 23.40 4.13
CA VAL A 47 10.38 24.08 5.38
C VAL A 47 11.79 23.71 5.82
N ILE A 48 12.65 24.73 5.90
CA ILE A 48 14.08 24.56 6.21
C ILE A 48 14.26 24.15 7.69
N ARG A 49 13.44 24.71 8.59
CA ARG A 49 13.52 24.51 10.04
C ARG A 49 12.25 23.84 10.59
N GLY A 50 12.40 22.64 11.17
CA GLY A 50 11.30 21.88 11.76
C GLY A 50 11.41 20.37 11.53
N LYS A 51 10.50 19.61 12.18
CA LYS A 51 10.43 18.15 12.10
C LYS A 51 9.92 17.65 10.73
N ALA A 52 8.97 18.36 10.13
CA ALA A 52 8.47 18.10 8.78
C ALA A 52 9.19 18.99 7.76
N LYS A 53 9.83 18.38 6.75
CA LYS A 53 10.58 19.09 5.70
C LYS A 53 9.69 19.68 4.60
N TYR A 54 8.46 19.19 4.43
CA TYR A 54 7.48 19.76 3.51
C TYR A 54 6.15 19.94 4.24
N ARG A 55 5.50 21.09 4.06
CA ARG A 55 4.19 21.39 4.64
C ARG A 55 3.18 21.62 3.53
N LEU A 56 2.07 20.90 3.57
CA LEU A 56 0.92 21.13 2.71
C LEU A 56 0.18 22.40 3.16
N LEU A 57 -0.37 23.12 2.20
CA LEU A 57 -1.15 24.32 2.40
C LEU A 57 -2.55 24.04 1.85
N ASP A 58 -3.54 23.87 2.70
CA ASP A 58 -4.90 23.49 2.30
C ASP A 58 -5.51 24.48 1.30
N SER A 59 -5.13 25.76 1.38
CA SER A 59 -5.54 26.80 0.44
C SER A 59 -5.04 26.60 -1.01
N ARG A 60 -4.02 25.77 -1.22
CA ARG A 60 -3.47 25.45 -2.56
C ARG A 60 -3.80 24.04 -3.01
N VAL A 61 -4.37 23.23 -2.12
CA VAL A 61 -4.81 21.88 -2.48
C VAL A 61 -6.07 22.01 -3.33
N ARG A 62 -6.16 21.19 -4.37
CA ARG A 62 -7.33 21.17 -5.25
C ARG A 62 -8.49 20.48 -4.52
N VAL A 63 -9.65 21.12 -4.55
CA VAL A 63 -10.89 20.55 -4.05
C VAL A 63 -11.82 20.37 -5.24
N PHE A 64 -12.25 19.14 -5.46
CA PHE A 64 -13.28 18.83 -6.46
C PHE A 64 -14.61 18.73 -5.74
N VAL A 65 -15.51 19.65 -6.04
CA VAL A 65 -16.86 19.65 -5.48
C VAL A 65 -17.76 18.91 -6.46
N GLY A 66 -18.19 17.72 -6.06
CA GLY A 66 -19.19 16.95 -6.78
C GLY A 66 -20.57 17.11 -6.12
N PRO A 67 -21.66 17.02 -6.89
CA PRO A 67 -22.99 16.86 -6.31
C PRO A 67 -23.08 15.55 -5.51
N GLY A 68 -23.95 15.52 -4.48
CA GLY A 68 -24.22 14.31 -3.71
C GLY A 68 -24.89 13.22 -4.56
N ILE A 69 -24.87 11.98 -4.09
CA ILE A 69 -25.35 10.83 -4.88
C ILE A 69 -26.84 10.95 -5.24
N GLU A 70 -27.67 11.47 -4.33
CA GLU A 70 -29.11 11.72 -4.57
C GLU A 70 -29.32 12.75 -5.69
N ALA A 71 -28.49 13.78 -5.76
CA ALA A 71 -28.54 14.79 -6.82
C ALA A 71 -28.06 14.23 -8.17
N ILE A 72 -27.19 13.22 -8.16
CA ILE A 72 -26.76 12.51 -9.37
C ILE A 72 -27.87 11.56 -9.85
N GLU A 73 -28.50 10.80 -8.95
CA GLU A 73 -29.55 9.83 -9.27
C GLU A 73 -30.87 10.48 -9.68
N SER A 74 -31.24 11.60 -9.05
CA SER A 74 -32.40 12.41 -9.46
C SER A 74 -32.16 13.22 -10.74
N SER A 75 -30.92 13.29 -11.23
CA SER A 75 -30.63 13.99 -12.47
C SER A 75 -31.17 13.20 -13.67
N SER A 76 -31.99 13.87 -14.50
CA SER A 76 -32.56 13.28 -15.72
C SER A 76 -31.53 13.07 -16.84
N TYR A 77 -30.27 13.48 -16.64
CA TYR A 77 -29.24 13.47 -17.67
C TYR A 77 -28.44 12.18 -17.61
N GLN A 78 -28.73 11.26 -18.54
CA GLN A 78 -27.84 10.14 -18.80
C GLN A 78 -26.69 10.58 -19.71
N PRO A 79 -25.43 10.15 -19.45
CA PRO A 79 -24.27 10.56 -20.24
C PRO A 79 -24.30 10.08 -21.70
N THR A 80 -25.20 9.16 -22.05
CA THR A 80 -25.41 8.69 -23.42
C THR A 80 -26.70 9.27 -23.99
N SER A 81 -26.62 10.39 -24.71
CA SER A 81 -27.74 10.86 -25.53
C SER A 81 -27.85 9.96 -26.76
N SER A 82 -28.96 9.23 -26.88
CA SER A 82 -29.29 8.45 -28.06
C SER A 82 -29.56 9.35 -29.27
N SER A 83 -28.54 9.57 -30.09
CA SER A 83 -28.72 9.95 -31.50
C SER A 83 -27.69 9.27 -32.40
N LEU A 84 -27.53 7.96 -32.22
CA LEU A 84 -27.08 7.06 -33.28
C LEU A 84 -27.59 5.67 -32.90
N SER A 85 -28.58 5.22 -33.65
CA SER A 85 -29.03 3.85 -33.64
C SER A 85 -27.87 2.97 -34.14
N LEU A 86 -26.93 2.63 -33.25
CA LEU A 86 -26.07 1.49 -33.46
C LEU A 86 -26.94 0.26 -33.24
N ARG A 87 -27.66 -0.09 -34.30
CA ARG A 87 -28.31 -1.38 -34.49
C ARG A 87 -27.21 -2.43 -34.66
N LEU A 88 -26.45 -2.68 -33.60
CA LEU A 88 -25.63 -3.86 -33.46
C LEU A 88 -26.59 -5.02 -33.17
N LEU A 89 -27.07 -5.63 -34.25
CA LEU A 89 -27.53 -7.02 -34.23
C LEU A 89 -26.37 -7.86 -33.69
N ARG A 90 -26.41 -8.19 -32.40
CA ARG A 90 -25.61 -9.30 -31.89
C ARG A 90 -26.42 -10.06 -30.85
N THR A 91 -26.74 -11.27 -31.26
CA THR A 91 -27.50 -12.34 -30.63
C THR A 91 -27.09 -12.63 -29.18
N PRO A 92 -28.01 -13.16 -28.34
CA PRO A 92 -27.69 -13.63 -27.01
C PRO A 92 -27.08 -15.03 -27.12
N SER A 93 -25.78 -15.14 -26.95
CA SER A 93 -25.15 -16.43 -26.66
C SER A 93 -23.93 -16.23 -25.78
N SER A 94 -24.11 -16.65 -24.53
CA SER A 94 -23.12 -17.34 -23.71
C SER A 94 -21.65 -16.96 -23.97
N LEU A 95 -21.08 -16.16 -23.07
CA LEU A 95 -19.75 -16.37 -22.51
C LEU A 95 -19.57 -15.35 -21.38
N GLY A 96 -19.23 -15.87 -20.20
CA GLY A 96 -19.34 -15.19 -18.91
C GLY A 96 -18.71 -13.80 -18.86
N ALA A 97 -19.56 -12.79 -18.85
CA ALA A 97 -19.18 -11.48 -18.36
C ALA A 97 -19.05 -11.58 -16.84
N ARG A 98 -17.81 -11.68 -16.35
CA ARG A 98 -17.47 -11.36 -14.97
C ARG A 98 -18.02 -9.96 -14.69
N GLN A 99 -19.17 -9.90 -14.01
CA GLN A 99 -19.60 -8.69 -13.32
C GLN A 99 -18.51 -8.38 -12.30
N ALA A 100 -17.60 -7.49 -12.66
CA ALA A 100 -16.73 -6.86 -11.69
C ALA A 100 -17.64 -5.98 -10.83
N ASN A 101 -18.23 -6.57 -9.79
CA ASN A 101 -18.77 -5.84 -8.66
C ASN A 101 -17.65 -4.95 -8.11
N PRO A 102 -17.70 -3.61 -8.23
CA PRO A 102 -16.94 -2.79 -7.33
C PRO A 102 -17.74 -2.74 -6.02
N GLN A 103 -17.83 -3.87 -5.33
CA GLN A 103 -18.04 -3.82 -3.89
C GLN A 103 -16.79 -3.15 -3.34
N LEU A 104 -16.80 -1.81 -3.34
CA LEU A 104 -15.97 -1.00 -2.48
C LEU A 104 -16.22 -1.56 -1.08
N LYS A 105 -15.27 -2.38 -0.60
CA LYS A 105 -15.29 -2.88 0.76
C LYS A 105 -15.45 -1.65 1.65
N PRO A 106 -16.53 -1.53 2.43
CA PRO A 106 -16.65 -0.41 3.36
C PRO A 106 -15.40 -0.47 4.23
N TYR A 107 -14.61 0.60 4.19
CA TYR A 107 -13.47 0.80 5.08
C TYR A 107 -14.03 1.14 6.47
N VAL A 108 -14.86 0.26 7.01
CA VAL A 108 -15.28 0.27 8.40
C VAL A 108 -14.52 -0.90 9.02
N SER A 109 -13.30 -0.59 9.48
CA SER A 109 -12.68 -1.40 10.52
C SER A 109 -13.56 -1.23 11.76
N SER A 110 -14.63 -2.02 11.85
CA SER A 110 -15.13 -2.38 13.16
C SER A 110 -13.95 -3.07 13.83
N LYS A 111 -13.50 -2.51 14.96
CA LYS A 111 -12.52 -3.16 15.82
C LYS A 111 -13.18 -4.38 16.45
N ALA A 112 -13.49 -5.39 15.65
CA ALA A 112 -13.59 -6.74 16.15
C ALA A 112 -12.17 -7.09 16.57
N THR A 113 -11.93 -7.06 17.89
CA THR A 113 -10.71 -7.59 18.49
C THR A 113 -10.74 -9.10 18.29
N VAL A 114 -10.52 -9.55 17.07
CA VAL A 114 -10.05 -10.91 16.82
C VAL A 114 -8.75 -11.00 17.60
N PRO A 115 -8.56 -11.99 18.50
CA PRO A 115 -7.27 -12.18 19.14
C PRO A 115 -6.26 -12.41 18.02
N GLU A 116 -5.46 -11.38 17.76
CA GLU A 116 -4.44 -11.41 16.71
C GLU A 116 -3.49 -12.54 17.09
N GLN A 117 -3.52 -13.64 16.33
CA GLN A 117 -2.51 -14.68 16.44
C GLN A 117 -1.20 -14.06 15.96
N THR A 118 -0.51 -13.36 16.86
CA THR A 118 0.72 -12.66 16.54
C THR A 118 1.81 -13.72 16.46
N LEU A 119 2.17 -14.10 15.24
CA LEU A 119 3.44 -14.75 15.00
C LEU A 119 4.55 -13.99 15.72
N PRO A 120 5.59 -14.67 16.23
CA PRO A 120 6.74 -13.97 16.76
C PRO A 120 7.35 -13.06 15.67
N PRO A 121 8.18 -12.07 16.03
CA PRO A 121 8.84 -11.25 15.04
C PRO A 121 9.82 -12.07 14.19
N PHE A 122 9.91 -11.75 12.90
CA PHE A 122 10.82 -12.45 11.97
C PHE A 122 12.32 -12.24 12.28
N GLY A 123 12.64 -11.22 13.07
CA GLY A 123 14.00 -10.88 13.46
C GLY A 123 14.22 -11.04 14.96
N PRO A 124 15.48 -10.98 15.41
CA PRO A 124 15.80 -11.16 16.81
C PRO A 124 15.28 -9.98 17.64
N TRP A 125 14.57 -10.30 18.71
CA TRP A 125 13.94 -9.33 19.62
C TRP A 125 14.39 -9.55 21.06
N PRO A 126 14.33 -8.51 21.92
CA PRO A 126 14.54 -8.67 23.35
C PRO A 126 13.52 -9.67 23.93
N LYS A 127 14.00 -10.79 24.49
CA LYS A 127 13.16 -11.75 25.20
C LYS A 127 12.94 -11.24 26.63
N THR A 128 11.69 -11.00 27.01
CA THR A 128 11.30 -10.66 28.39
C THR A 128 10.84 -11.94 29.10
N SER A 129 11.31 -12.18 30.32
CA SER A 129 10.96 -13.39 31.09
C SER A 129 9.52 -13.38 31.62
N SER A 130 8.83 -12.24 31.56
CA SER A 130 7.54 -12.03 32.20
C SER A 130 6.32 -12.09 31.25
N GLY A 131 6.50 -12.46 29.99
CA GLY A 131 5.41 -12.45 28.99
C GLY A 131 4.85 -11.06 28.66
N VAL A 132 5.46 -9.99 29.19
CA VAL A 132 5.09 -8.60 28.93
C VAL A 132 5.81 -8.11 27.67
N ALA A 133 5.09 -7.39 26.81
CA ALA A 133 5.67 -6.79 25.62
C ALA A 133 6.89 -5.91 25.97
N PRO A 134 8.00 -6.01 25.21
CA PRO A 134 9.23 -5.31 25.54
C PRO A 134 9.05 -3.79 25.52
N GLN A 135 9.61 -3.11 26.52
CA GLN A 135 9.60 -1.65 26.60
C GLN A 135 10.80 -1.02 25.88
N GLN A 136 10.74 0.28 25.64
CA GLN A 136 11.78 1.02 24.91
C GLN A 136 13.20 0.84 25.50
N ARG A 137 13.32 0.67 26.82
CA ARG A 137 14.60 0.41 27.49
C ARG A 137 15.20 -0.93 27.08
N ASP A 138 14.37 -1.96 26.93
CA ASP A 138 14.80 -3.32 26.60
C ASP A 138 15.38 -3.36 25.18
N PHE A 139 14.78 -2.59 24.26
CA PHE A 139 15.32 -2.41 22.91
C PHE A 139 16.69 -1.70 22.90
N LYS A 140 16.91 -0.71 23.78
CA LYS A 140 18.21 -0.04 23.88
C LYS A 140 19.29 -0.98 24.39
N HIS A 141 18.98 -1.76 25.44
CA HIS A 141 19.91 -2.76 25.99
C HIS A 141 20.20 -3.88 24.99
N PHE A 142 19.17 -4.40 24.34
CA PHE A 142 19.29 -5.41 23.29
C PHE A 142 20.12 -4.90 22.11
N SER A 143 19.85 -3.69 21.61
CA SER A 143 20.62 -3.13 20.50
C SER A 143 22.10 -2.97 20.85
N LYS A 144 22.41 -2.55 22.07
CA LYS A 144 23.80 -2.44 22.53
C LYS A 144 24.48 -3.82 22.60
N ALA A 145 23.81 -4.82 23.17
CA ALA A 145 24.34 -6.18 23.24
C ALA A 145 24.48 -6.81 21.85
N TYR A 146 23.49 -6.64 20.98
CA TYR A 146 23.47 -7.15 19.62
C TYR A 146 24.63 -6.59 18.78
N ASN A 147 24.93 -5.30 18.94
CA ASN A 147 26.04 -4.67 18.22
C ASN A 147 27.43 -5.08 18.77
N ALA A 148 27.50 -5.57 20.01
CA ALA A 148 28.74 -6.05 20.61
C ALA A 148 29.09 -7.49 20.18
N LEU A 149 28.15 -8.24 19.61
CA LEU A 149 28.35 -9.60 19.11
C LEU A 149 29.21 -9.62 17.84
N SER A 150 29.98 -10.69 17.70
CA SER A 150 30.69 -10.98 16.46
C SER A 150 29.70 -11.17 15.28
N PRO A 151 30.13 -10.99 14.02
CA PRO A 151 29.27 -11.21 12.87
C PRO A 151 28.64 -12.60 12.84
N ASP A 152 29.38 -13.63 13.23
CA ASP A 152 28.92 -15.02 13.20
C ASP A 152 27.86 -15.29 14.27
N GLU A 153 28.03 -14.75 15.48
CA GLU A 153 27.04 -14.83 16.54
C GLU A 153 25.75 -14.09 16.18
N ARG A 154 25.85 -12.91 15.54
CA ARG A 154 24.68 -12.19 15.02
C ARG A 154 23.93 -13.01 13.99
N ASN A 155 24.65 -13.64 13.06
CA ASN A 155 24.05 -14.51 12.06
C ASN A 155 23.35 -15.71 12.70
N ALA A 156 23.97 -16.36 13.69
CA ALA A 156 23.35 -17.46 14.44
C ALA A 156 22.05 -17.02 15.12
N LEU A 157 22.05 -15.83 15.74
CA LEU A 157 20.89 -15.27 16.44
C LEU A 157 19.75 -14.92 15.46
N ILE A 158 20.07 -14.36 14.28
CA ILE A 158 19.10 -14.14 13.19
C ILE A 158 18.50 -15.48 12.74
N MET A 159 19.33 -16.50 12.54
CA MET A 159 18.86 -17.81 12.07
C MET A 159 17.98 -18.49 13.12
N GLN A 160 18.28 -18.34 14.40
CA GLN A 160 17.43 -18.83 15.48
C GLN A 160 16.05 -18.14 15.46
N ALA A 161 16.01 -16.81 15.38
CA ALA A 161 14.74 -16.07 15.32
C ALA A 161 13.88 -16.50 14.11
N ARG A 162 14.51 -16.74 12.96
CA ARG A 162 13.82 -17.26 11.77
C ARG A 162 13.27 -18.67 11.99
N ARG A 163 14.02 -19.57 12.62
CA ARG A 163 13.54 -20.93 12.94
C ARG A 163 12.32 -20.88 13.86
N GLU A 164 12.37 -20.06 14.91
CA GLU A 164 11.24 -19.84 15.83
C GLU A 164 10.02 -19.30 15.07
N TRP A 165 10.23 -18.36 14.14
CA TRP A 165 9.17 -17.84 13.28
C TRP A 165 8.52 -18.88 12.37
N TYR A 166 9.34 -19.67 11.66
CA TYR A 166 8.82 -20.72 10.78
C TYR A 166 8.10 -21.81 11.57
N ALA A 167 8.60 -22.19 12.75
CA ALA A 167 7.95 -23.16 13.63
C ALA A 167 6.55 -22.68 14.06
N ALA A 168 6.43 -21.41 14.47
CA ALA A 168 5.13 -20.80 14.82
C ALA A 168 4.18 -20.71 13.61
N LEU A 169 4.72 -20.43 12.42
CA LEU A 169 3.92 -20.43 11.18
C LEU A 169 3.39 -21.82 10.84
N THR A 170 4.18 -22.87 11.05
CA THR A 170 3.71 -24.25 10.86
C THR A 170 2.68 -24.66 11.89
N SER A 171 2.82 -24.27 13.17
CA SER A 171 1.84 -24.62 14.20
C SER A 171 0.50 -23.92 13.98
N THR A 172 0.50 -22.64 13.63
CA THR A 172 -0.73 -21.89 13.30
C THR A 172 -1.46 -22.47 12.08
N ALA A 173 -0.73 -22.95 11.06
CA ALA A 173 -1.33 -23.61 9.91
C ALA A 173 -2.04 -24.93 10.29
N VAL A 174 -1.46 -25.70 11.21
CA VAL A 174 -2.05 -26.95 11.73
C VAL A 174 -3.30 -26.66 12.57
N GLU A 175 -3.23 -25.68 13.48
CA GLU A 175 -4.38 -25.26 14.31
C GLU A 175 -5.56 -24.78 13.46
N LYS A 176 -5.30 -24.03 12.39
CA LYS A 176 -6.34 -23.55 11.48
C LYS A 176 -7.03 -24.70 10.74
N GLY A 177 -6.27 -25.70 10.29
CA GLY A 177 -6.84 -26.90 9.66
C GLY A 177 -7.75 -27.70 10.59
N GLN A 178 -7.44 -27.76 11.89
CA GLN A 178 -8.28 -28.43 12.90
C GLN A 178 -9.56 -27.63 13.21
N GLN A 179 -9.48 -26.29 13.26
CA GLN A 179 -10.65 -25.44 13.46
C GLN A 179 -11.65 -25.52 12.29
N GLU A 180 -11.16 -25.58 11.06
CA GLU A 180 -12.00 -25.73 9.86
C GLU A 180 -12.72 -27.10 9.84
N ALA A 181 -12.04 -28.18 10.25
CA ALA A 181 -12.66 -29.51 10.39
C ALA A 181 -13.74 -29.54 11.48
N HIS A 182 -13.48 -28.98 12.66
CA HIS A 182 -14.45 -28.91 13.75
C HIS A 182 -15.68 -28.06 13.40
N THR A 183 -15.51 -26.99 12.61
CA THR A 183 -16.64 -26.13 12.19
C THR A 183 -17.57 -26.87 11.21
N GLN A 184 -17.00 -27.70 10.32
CA GLN A 184 -17.77 -28.51 9.38
C GLN A 184 -18.58 -29.62 10.06
N GLU A 185 -18.06 -30.21 11.14
CA GLU A 185 -18.79 -31.23 11.93
C GLU A 185 -20.00 -30.62 12.66
N VAL A 186 -19.84 -29.43 13.26
CA VAL A 186 -20.92 -28.74 13.97
C VAL A 186 -22.03 -28.28 13.02
N GLU A 187 -21.68 -27.76 11.84
CA GLU A 187 -22.67 -27.40 10.81
C GLU A 187 -23.40 -28.62 10.22
N GLY A 188 -22.75 -29.79 10.21
CA GLY A 188 -23.37 -31.05 9.79
C GLY A 188 -24.40 -31.58 10.80
N GLN A 189 -24.16 -31.38 12.10
CA GLN A 189 -25.08 -31.78 13.17
C GLN A 189 -26.27 -30.82 13.33
N ALA A 190 -26.09 -29.52 13.05
CA ALA A 190 -27.17 -28.52 13.13
C ALA A 190 -28.19 -28.58 11.98
N LYS A 191 -27.94 -29.39 10.95
CA LYS A 191 -28.81 -29.58 9.77
C LYS A 191 -29.59 -30.90 9.79
N GLN A 192 -29.52 -31.67 10.88
CA GLN A 192 -30.34 -32.86 11.15
C GLN A 192 -31.42 -32.53 12.18
#